data_AF-A0A932GIK7-F1
#
_entry.id   AF-A0A932GIK7-F1
#
_cell.length_a   1.000
_cell.length_b   1.000
_cell.length_c   1.000
_cell.angle_alpha   90.00
_cell.angle_beta   90.00
_cell.angle_gamma   90.00
#
_symmetry.space_group_name_H-M   'P 1'
#
loop_
_entity.id
_entity.type
_entity.pdbx_description
1 polymer ?
#
loop_
_entity_poly.entity_id
_entity_poly.type
_entity_poly.pdbx_seq_one_letter_code
_entity_poly.pdbx_strand_id
1 'polypeptide(L)'
;MKKGKTKRRTRAAKGEASSLEKFPRMRAALARAQRVTERASGLGFDWPTVEPVWGKIEEELRELKAAVTSGGKGRVREEMGDLLFSLVNLSRFLGLEAEAALDEGVDRFLKRFSHIETRLRQRGKSPAESSLEEMDALWEEAKRMERRP
;
A
#
# COMPACT_ATOMS: atom_id res chain seq x y z
N MET A 1 -42.69 48.62 3.79
CA MET A 1 -43.39 47.42 4.30
C MET A 1 -43.22 46.27 3.29
N LYS A 2 -43.15 45.01 3.79
CA LYS A 2 -42.94 43.70 3.11
C LYS A 2 -41.47 43.39 2.74
N LYS A 3 -40.63 42.76 3.58
CA LYS A 3 -40.57 41.39 4.18
C LYS A 3 -40.43 40.22 3.18
N GLY A 4 -39.33 39.47 3.33
CA GLY A 4 -39.19 38.03 3.05
C GLY A 4 -38.41 37.71 1.76
N LYS A 5 -37.47 36.75 1.69
CA LYS A 5 -37.03 35.70 2.60
C LYS A 5 -35.62 35.28 2.16
N THR A 6 -34.71 35.26 3.13
CA THR A 6 -33.37 34.69 3.05
C THR A 6 -33.43 33.21 2.74
N LYS A 7 -32.94 32.77 1.57
CA LYS A 7 -32.77 31.35 1.25
C LYS A 7 -31.34 30.94 1.62
N ARG A 8 -31.17 30.61 2.89
CA ARG A 8 -29.96 30.05 3.50
C ARG A 8 -29.71 28.67 2.87
N ARG A 9 -28.77 28.56 1.92
CA ARG A 9 -28.30 27.25 1.42
C ARG A 9 -27.51 26.59 2.53
N THR A 10 -28.08 25.55 3.13
CA THR A 10 -27.41 24.63 4.03
C THR A 10 -26.27 23.94 3.27
N ARG A 11 -25.03 24.34 3.57
CA ARG A 11 -23.83 23.61 3.15
C ARG A 11 -23.78 22.35 4.01
N ALA A 12 -24.38 21.27 3.53
CA ALA A 12 -24.20 19.96 4.13
C ALA A 12 -22.69 19.70 4.22
N ALA A 13 -22.23 19.30 5.40
CA ALA A 13 -20.86 18.91 5.66
C ALA A 13 -20.51 17.75 4.72
N LYS A 14 -19.88 18.08 3.58
CA LYS A 14 -19.11 17.09 2.83
C LYS A 14 -18.00 16.66 3.79
N GLY A 15 -18.05 15.40 4.22
CA GLY A 15 -16.92 14.78 4.90
C GLY A 15 -15.68 15.10 4.08
N GLU A 16 -14.73 15.81 4.70
CA GLU A 16 -13.45 16.08 4.07
C GLU A 16 -12.82 14.73 3.78
N ALA A 17 -12.69 14.45 2.48
CA ALA A 17 -12.01 13.28 1.96
C ALA A 17 -10.62 13.18 2.62
N SER A 18 -10.22 11.96 2.99
CA SER A 18 -8.91 11.71 3.59
C SER A 18 -7.82 12.32 2.71
N SER A 19 -6.74 12.83 3.31
CA SER A 19 -5.59 13.38 2.57
C SER A 19 -5.00 12.38 1.56
N LEU A 20 -5.25 11.09 1.76
CA LEU A 20 -4.84 9.98 0.91
C LEU A 20 -5.91 9.50 -0.10
N GLU A 21 -7.11 10.07 -0.14
CA GLU A 21 -8.20 9.62 -1.04
C GLU A 21 -8.08 10.11 -2.50
N LYS A 22 -6.94 10.69 -2.90
CA LYS A 22 -6.72 11.21 -4.27
C LYS A 22 -5.54 10.54 -4.97
N PHE A 23 -5.66 9.25 -5.29
CA PHE A 23 -4.69 8.58 -6.15
C PHE A 23 -5.34 8.10 -7.46
N PRO A 24 -4.81 8.52 -8.64
CA PRO A 24 -5.21 7.96 -9.93
C PRO A 24 -4.77 6.49 -10.03
N ARG A 25 -5.62 5.62 -10.58
CA ARG A 25 -5.24 4.24 -10.94
C ARG A 25 -4.15 4.28 -12.02
N MET A 26 -2.89 4.11 -11.64
CA MET A 26 -1.76 4.07 -12.57
C MET A 26 -1.51 2.64 -13.05
N ARG A 27 -1.02 2.54 -14.29
CA ARG A 27 -0.81 1.33 -15.09
C ARG A 27 -0.10 0.20 -14.32
N ALA A 28 -0.65 -1.01 -14.43
CA ALA A 28 -0.33 -2.20 -13.65
C ALA A 28 1.08 -2.78 -13.93
N ALA A 29 2.10 -2.20 -13.29
CA ALA A 29 3.48 -2.66 -13.39
C ALA A 29 3.65 -4.08 -12.80
N LEU A 30 2.92 -4.41 -11.73
CA LEU A 30 2.96 -5.75 -11.14
C LEU A 30 2.28 -6.75 -12.06
N ALA A 31 1.12 -6.43 -12.63
CA ALA A 31 0.47 -7.31 -13.62
C ALA A 31 1.34 -7.53 -14.88
N ARG A 32 2.15 -6.55 -15.29
CA ARG A 32 3.14 -6.75 -16.37
C ARG A 32 4.23 -7.73 -15.94
N ALA A 33 4.82 -7.53 -14.76
CA ALA A 33 5.85 -8.43 -14.24
C ALA A 33 5.32 -9.86 -14.07
N GLN A 34 4.09 -10.02 -13.59
CA GLN A 34 3.45 -11.32 -13.39
C GLN A 34 3.23 -12.05 -14.73
N ARG A 35 2.77 -11.36 -15.77
CA ARG A 35 2.66 -11.96 -17.12
C ARG A 35 4.01 -12.40 -17.69
N VAL A 36 5.09 -11.69 -17.35
CA VAL A 36 6.45 -12.09 -17.77
C VAL A 36 6.86 -13.38 -17.07
N THR A 37 6.61 -13.52 -15.76
CA THR A 37 6.94 -14.75 -15.02
C THR A 37 6.09 -15.94 -15.46
N GLU A 38 4.80 -15.74 -15.73
CA GLU A 38 3.91 -16.75 -16.32
C GLU A 38 4.40 -17.19 -17.71
N ARG A 39 4.82 -16.25 -18.56
CA ARG A 39 5.33 -16.57 -19.89
C ARG A 39 6.65 -17.33 -19.83
N ALA A 40 7.56 -16.93 -18.94
CA ALA A 40 8.82 -17.63 -18.71
C ALA A 40 8.58 -19.07 -18.23
N SER A 41 7.64 -19.24 -17.29
CA SER A 41 7.20 -20.54 -16.80
C SER A 41 6.66 -21.44 -17.92
N GLY A 42 5.80 -20.89 -18.79
CA GLY A 42 5.29 -21.61 -19.96
C GLY A 42 6.33 -22.02 -21.01
N LEU A 43 7.55 -21.46 -20.94
CA LEU A 43 8.71 -21.86 -21.76
C LEU A 43 9.62 -22.88 -21.04
N GLY A 44 9.26 -23.33 -19.84
CA GLY A 44 10.05 -24.23 -19.00
C GLY A 44 11.12 -23.53 -18.17
N PHE A 45 11.15 -22.19 -18.15
CA PHE A 45 12.02 -21.42 -17.27
C PHE A 45 11.31 -21.14 -15.95
N ASP A 46 11.21 -22.17 -15.10
CA ASP A 46 10.55 -22.09 -13.80
C ASP A 46 11.19 -23.00 -12.76
N TRP A 47 10.90 -22.74 -11.49
CA TRP A 47 11.21 -23.64 -10.40
C TRP A 47 10.08 -24.65 -10.17
N PRO A 48 10.39 -25.89 -9.77
CA PRO A 48 9.38 -26.92 -9.53
C PRO A 48 8.56 -26.66 -8.26
N THR A 49 9.09 -25.87 -7.33
CA THR A 49 8.48 -25.59 -6.03
C THR A 49 8.73 -24.14 -5.62
N VAL A 50 8.08 -23.68 -4.54
CA VAL A 50 8.17 -22.28 -4.09
C VAL A 50 9.45 -21.98 -3.31
N GLU A 51 10.11 -22.99 -2.72
CA GLU A 51 11.29 -22.83 -1.87
C GLU A 51 12.45 -22.07 -2.55
N PRO A 52 12.80 -22.34 -3.83
CA PRO A 52 13.82 -21.55 -4.53
C PRO A 52 13.45 -20.07 -4.70
N VAL A 53 12.16 -19.74 -4.75
CA VAL A 53 11.70 -18.34 -4.87
C VAL A 53 11.96 -17.57 -3.59
N TRP A 54 11.76 -18.20 -2.44
CA TRP A 54 12.14 -17.61 -1.14
C TRP A 54 13.64 -17.35 -1.06
N GLY A 55 14.45 -18.32 -1.50
CA GLY A 55 15.90 -18.14 -1.60
C GLY A 55 16.29 -16.95 -2.46
N LYS A 56 15.63 -16.75 -3.61
CA LYS A 56 15.86 -15.59 -4.47
C LYS A 56 15.47 -14.28 -3.79
N ILE A 57 14.33 -14.23 -3.09
CA ILE A 57 13.93 -13.04 -2.32
C ILE A 57 14.98 -12.67 -1.24
N GLU A 58 15.54 -13.66 -0.56
CA GLU A 58 16.60 -13.43 0.44
C GLU A 58 17.92 -12.95 -0.18
N GLU A 59 18.24 -13.40 -1.38
CA GLU A 59 19.37 -12.90 -2.19
C GLU A 59 19.17 -11.43 -2.55
N GLU A 60 18.06 -11.08 -3.21
CA GLU A 60 17.75 -9.70 -3.64
C GLU A 60 17.69 -8.73 -2.45
N LEU A 61 17.14 -9.19 -1.31
CA LEU A 61 17.12 -8.38 -0.09
C LEU A 61 18.52 -8.09 0.45
N ARG A 62 19.45 -9.05 0.35
CA ARG A 62 20.85 -8.83 0.75
C ARG A 62 21.55 -7.87 -0.22
N GLU A 63 21.32 -8.01 -1.51
CA GLU A 63 21.89 -7.14 -2.54
C GLU A 63 21.39 -5.70 -2.39
N LEU A 64 20.08 -5.52 -2.16
CA LEU A 64 19.50 -4.20 -1.87
C LEU A 64 20.13 -3.56 -0.62
N LYS A 65 20.29 -4.31 0.47
CA LYS A 65 20.95 -3.81 1.70
C LYS A 65 22.39 -3.38 1.43
N ALA A 66 23.14 -4.16 0.64
CA ALA A 66 24.49 -3.80 0.24
C ALA A 66 24.50 -2.54 -0.64
N ALA A 67 23.60 -2.45 -1.62
CA ALA A 67 23.47 -1.29 -2.50
C ALA A 67 23.12 0.00 -1.76
N VAL A 68 22.29 -0.06 -0.71
CA VAL A 68 21.98 1.10 0.15
C VAL A 68 23.20 1.56 0.95
N THR A 69 24.06 0.63 1.37
CA THR A 69 25.21 0.93 2.24
C THR A 69 26.41 1.46 1.45
N SER A 70 26.72 0.83 0.32
CA SER A 70 27.96 1.08 -0.43
C SER A 70 27.75 1.37 -1.92
N GLY A 71 26.50 1.29 -2.39
CA GLY A 71 26.15 1.57 -3.78
C GLY A 71 25.74 3.02 -4.04
N GLY A 72 25.62 3.36 -5.32
CA GLY A 72 24.98 4.59 -5.76
C GLY A 72 23.47 4.41 -5.97
N LYS A 73 22.75 5.53 -6.12
CA LYS A 73 21.29 5.53 -6.38
C LYS A 73 20.87 4.66 -7.57
N GLY A 74 21.74 4.47 -8.55
CA GLY A 74 21.51 3.57 -9.70
C GLY A 74 21.36 2.12 -9.25
N ARG A 75 22.35 1.59 -8.52
CA ARG A 75 22.31 0.21 -7.98
C ARG A 75 21.12 0.01 -7.06
N VAL A 76 20.84 0.96 -6.15
CA VAL A 76 19.67 0.87 -5.27
C VAL A 76 18.35 0.71 -6.05
N ARG A 77 18.23 1.37 -7.21
CA ARG A 77 17.04 1.25 -8.06
C ARG A 77 16.95 -0.13 -8.71
N GLU A 78 18.08 -0.68 -9.15
CA GLU A 78 18.19 -2.00 -9.76
C GLU A 78 17.76 -3.09 -8.77
N GLU A 79 18.43 -3.19 -7.61
CA GLU A 79 18.11 -4.22 -6.61
C GLU A 79 16.69 -4.09 -6.05
N MET A 80 16.15 -2.86 -5.96
CA MET A 80 14.75 -2.65 -5.57
C MET A 80 13.81 -3.22 -6.63
N GLY A 81 14.14 -3.08 -7.92
CA GLY A 81 13.39 -3.66 -9.02
C GLY A 81 13.39 -5.17 -8.98
N ASP A 82 14.54 -5.79 -8.73
CA ASP A 82 14.69 -7.24 -8.69
C ASP A 82 14.02 -7.87 -7.47
N LEU A 83 14.06 -7.21 -6.30
CA LEU A 83 13.27 -7.61 -5.14
C LEU A 83 11.77 -7.53 -5.41
N LEU A 84 11.28 -6.45 -6.02
CA LEU A 84 9.86 -6.33 -6.40
C LEU A 84 9.45 -7.40 -7.41
N PHE A 85 10.30 -7.69 -8.40
CA PHE A 85 10.04 -8.75 -9.38
C PHE A 85 9.98 -10.14 -8.73
N SER A 86 10.87 -10.41 -7.78
CA SER A 86 10.89 -11.66 -7.01
C SER A 86 9.62 -11.84 -6.17
N LEU A 87 9.10 -10.77 -5.56
CA LEU A 87 7.82 -10.79 -4.84
C LEU A 87 6.62 -11.02 -5.76
N VAL A 88 6.65 -10.47 -6.99
CA VAL A 88 5.62 -10.76 -8.00
C VAL A 88 5.68 -12.22 -8.43
N ASN A 89 6.88 -12.77 -8.64
CA ASN A 89 7.03 -14.19 -8.94
C ASN A 89 6.53 -15.09 -7.81
N LEU A 90 6.79 -14.73 -6.54
CA LEU A 90 6.22 -15.43 -5.40
C LEU A 90 4.68 -15.40 -5.43
N SER A 91 4.07 -14.25 -5.73
CA SER A 91 2.61 -14.13 -5.84
C SER A 91 2.05 -15.15 -6.84
N ARG A 92 2.69 -15.31 -8.01
CA ARG A 92 2.34 -16.34 -9.01
C ARG A 92 2.42 -17.76 -8.41
N PHE A 93 3.49 -18.10 -7.70
CA PHE A 93 3.63 -19.42 -7.06
C PHE A 93 2.56 -19.69 -5.99
N LEU A 94 2.09 -18.63 -5.32
CA LEU A 94 1.01 -18.71 -4.33
C LEU A 94 -0.39 -18.69 -4.95
N GLY A 95 -0.52 -18.57 -6.28
CA GLY A 95 -1.81 -18.45 -6.97
C GLY A 95 -2.51 -17.12 -6.69
N LEU A 96 -1.75 -16.05 -6.44
CA LEU A 96 -2.26 -14.71 -6.13
C LEU A 96 -1.96 -13.74 -7.27
N GLU A 97 -2.94 -12.88 -7.60
CA GLU A 97 -2.73 -11.74 -8.47
C GLU A 97 -2.00 -10.63 -7.70
N ALA A 98 -0.74 -10.36 -8.06
CA ALA A 98 0.14 -9.43 -7.33
C ALA A 98 -0.44 -8.02 -7.24
N GLU A 99 -1.07 -7.54 -8.32
CA GLU A 99 -1.70 -6.22 -8.37
C GLU A 99 -2.89 -6.15 -7.39
N ALA A 100 -3.75 -7.17 -7.37
CA ALA A 100 -4.90 -7.21 -6.47
C ALA A 100 -4.46 -7.35 -4.99
N ALA A 101 -3.47 -8.21 -4.72
CA ALA A 101 -2.94 -8.39 -3.38
C ALA A 101 -2.35 -7.08 -2.81
N LEU A 102 -1.67 -6.29 -3.64
CA LEU A 102 -1.18 -4.97 -3.24
C LEU A 102 -2.33 -3.98 -3.05
N ASP A 103 -3.31 -3.93 -3.96
CA ASP A 103 -4.47 -3.04 -3.89
C ASP A 103 -5.25 -3.25 -2.58
N GLU A 104 -5.50 -4.50 -2.19
CA GLU A 104 -6.11 -4.83 -0.90
C GLU A 104 -5.25 -4.37 0.30
N GLY A 105 -3.92 -4.46 0.18
CA GLY A 105 -2.99 -3.97 1.19
C GLY A 105 -3.06 -2.45 1.36
N VAL A 106 -3.11 -1.72 0.25
CA VAL A 106 -3.28 -0.27 0.22
C VAL A 106 -4.63 0.12 0.81
N ASP A 107 -5.71 -0.55 0.43
CA ASP A 107 -7.04 -0.31 0.99
C ASP A 107 -7.09 -0.50 2.51
N ARG A 108 -6.45 -1.55 3.04
CA ARG A 108 -6.33 -1.75 4.50
C ARG A 108 -5.56 -0.60 5.15
N PHE A 109 -4.48 -0.13 4.51
CA PHE A 109 -3.71 1.01 5.02
C PHE A 109 -4.58 2.29 5.07
N LEU A 110 -5.27 2.60 3.97
CA LEU A 110 -6.13 3.79 3.84
C LEU A 110 -7.25 3.79 4.88
N LYS A 111 -7.93 2.65 5.08
CA LYS A 111 -8.99 2.50 6.10
C LYS A 111 -8.47 2.78 7.50
N ARG A 112 -7.31 2.21 7.86
CA ARG A 112 -6.70 2.41 9.18
C ARG A 112 -6.22 3.84 9.38
N PHE A 113 -5.61 4.45 8.36
CA PHE A 113 -5.17 5.83 8.44
C PHE A 113 -6.35 6.81 8.54
N SER A 114 -7.44 6.58 7.81
CA SER A 114 -8.68 7.36 7.93
C SER A 114 -9.28 7.29 9.34
N HIS A 115 -9.17 6.13 10.01
CA HIS A 115 -9.54 6.00 11.42
C HIS A 115 -8.67 6.89 12.31
N ILE A 116 -7.35 6.87 12.13
CA ILE A 116 -6.42 7.75 12.87
C ILE A 116 -6.82 9.22 12.68
N GLU A 117 -6.97 9.68 11.42
CA GLU A 117 -7.37 11.06 11.10
C GLU A 117 -8.68 11.44 11.79
N THR A 118 -9.68 10.54 11.76
CA THR A 118 -10.98 10.78 12.39
C THR A 118 -10.86 10.93 13.90
N ARG A 119 -10.06 10.07 14.56
CA ARG A 119 -9.89 10.08 16.02
C ARG A 119 -9.06 11.27 16.50
N LEU A 120 -8.02 11.66 15.76
CA LEU A 120 -7.26 12.86 16.05
C LEU A 120 -8.10 14.12 15.87
N ARG A 121 -8.91 14.19 14.80
CA ARG A 121 -9.83 15.32 14.58
C ARG A 121 -10.85 15.46 15.71
N GLN A 122 -11.37 14.35 16.24
CA GLN A 122 -12.24 14.37 17.43
C GLN A 122 -11.54 14.91 18.69
N ARG A 123 -10.21 14.78 18.76
CA ARG A 123 -9.36 15.34 19.82
C ARG A 123 -8.85 16.75 19.51
N GLY A 124 -9.28 17.35 18.39
CA GLY A 124 -8.81 18.67 17.95
C GLY A 124 -7.37 18.71 17.46
N LYS A 125 -6.80 17.57 17.02
CA LYS A 125 -5.45 17.44 16.47
C LYS A 125 -5.46 16.96 15.03
N SER A 126 -4.40 17.28 14.29
CA SER A 126 -4.05 16.63 13.01
C SER A 126 -2.94 15.58 13.20
N PRO A 127 -2.73 14.65 12.25
CA PRO A 127 -1.60 13.72 12.29
C PRO A 127 -0.23 14.41 12.42
N ALA A 128 -0.06 15.59 11.81
CA ALA A 128 1.17 16.37 11.88
C ALA A 128 1.44 16.96 13.28
N GLU A 129 0.42 17.04 14.13
CA GLU A 129 0.49 17.54 15.51
C GLU A 129 0.50 16.41 16.55
N SER A 130 0.53 15.15 16.09
CA SER A 130 0.53 13.95 16.93
C SER A 130 1.86 13.23 16.90
N SER A 131 2.14 12.46 17.95
CA SER A 131 3.32 11.60 17.99
C SER A 131 3.07 10.28 17.25
N LEU A 132 4.15 9.59 16.87
CA LEU A 132 4.07 8.26 16.28
C LEU A 132 3.39 7.28 17.24
N GLU A 133 3.68 7.37 18.53
CA GLU A 133 3.09 6.50 19.55
C GLU A 133 1.56 6.71 19.66
N GLU A 134 1.09 7.96 19.55
CA GLU A 134 -0.35 8.27 19.52
C GLU A 134 -1.02 7.69 18.26
N MET A 135 -0.38 7.83 17.10
CA MET A 135 -0.87 7.28 15.84
C MET A 135 -0.85 5.74 15.83
N ASP A 136 0.18 5.11 16.38
CA ASP A 136 0.30 3.65 16.51
C ASP A 136 -0.77 3.07 17.44
N ALA A 137 -1.08 3.76 18.55
CA ALA A 137 -2.15 3.35 19.44
C ALA A 137 -3.53 3.36 18.73
N LEU A 138 -3.78 4.38 17.89
CA LEU A 138 -4.97 4.48 17.06
C LEU A 138 -4.96 3.47 15.89
N TRP A 139 -3.79 3.16 15.34
CA TRP A 139 -3.62 2.11 14.34
C TRP A 139 -4.01 0.73 14.88
N GLU A 140 -3.53 0.38 16.07
CA GLU A 140 -3.91 -0.87 16.73
C GLU A 140 -5.39 -0.88 17.13
N GLU A 141 -5.98 0.28 17.43
CA GLU A 141 -7.44 0.41 17.58
C GLU A 141 -8.18 0.04 16.29
N ALA A 142 -7.76 0.60 15.14
CA ALA A 142 -8.35 0.28 13.84
C ALA A 142 -8.28 -1.23 13.53
N LYS A 143 -7.12 -1.86 13.75
CA LYS A 143 -6.95 -3.31 13.55
C LYS A 143 -7.89 -4.15 14.42
N ARG A 144 -8.18 -3.73 15.66
CA ARG A 144 -9.11 -4.45 16.54
C ARG A 144 -10.56 -4.38 16.06
N MET A 145 -10.97 -3.28 15.43
CA MET A 145 -12.33 -3.14 14.89
C MET A 145 -12.55 -4.03 13.66
N GLU A 146 -11.54 -4.18 12.80
CA GLU A 146 -11.58 -5.08 11.62
C GLU A 146 -11.65 -6.57 12.01
N ARG A 147 -11.13 -6.92 13.18
CA ARG A 147 -11.07 -8.31 13.69
C ARG A 147 -12.32 -8.74 14.46
N ARG A 148 -13.26 -7.83 14.73
CA ARG A 148 -14.54 -8.18 15.34
C ARG A 148 -15.53 -8.55 14.23
N PRO A 149 -16.10 -9.77 14.26
CA PRO A 149 -17.06 -10.22 13.25
C PRO A 149 -18.35 -9.40 13.26
#